data_AF-A0A9D9DMI6-F1
#
_entry.id   AF-A0A9D9DMI6-F1
#
_cell.length_a   1.000
_cell.length_b   1.000
_cell.length_c   1.000
_cell.angle_alpha   90.00
_cell.angle_beta   90.00
_cell.angle_gamma   90.00
#
_symmetry.space_group_name_H-M   'P 1'
#
loop_
_entity.id
_entity.type
_entity.pdbx_description
1 polymer ?
#
loop_
_entity_poly.entity_id
_entity_poly.type
_entity_poly.pdbx_seq_one_letter_code
_entity_poly.pdbx_strand_id
1 'polypeptide(L)'
;MNNGRLIAMTDIHGELAKLDSLLNKLNITPADELVFMGDYIDRGPDSKGVVNRIISMSDICKCTYLKGSHEYAYLKAREGDEYYKYLFWNYGGVQTVESYGSFENIYNVHGEFFESLLPYYETDKYFFIHAGLRPGIPLEKQDEVDFYYIRGEFIYHKHNLPKKIIFGHTEFDKPLVQEDKICIDTGCGKYKNAVLTAIICGSKEFIHS
;
A
#
# COMPACT_ATOMS: atom_id res chain seq x y z
N MET A 1 -8.35 22.27 -19.79
CA MET A 1 -8.29 21.99 -18.36
C MET A 1 -7.59 20.64 -18.24
N ASN A 2 -6.43 20.56 -17.58
CA ASN A 2 -5.82 19.25 -17.34
C ASN A 2 -6.72 18.52 -16.35
N ASN A 3 -7.36 17.42 -16.78
CA ASN A 3 -8.00 16.50 -15.84
C ASN A 3 -6.90 15.91 -14.95
N GLY A 4 -7.07 16.01 -13.64
CA GLY A 4 -6.18 15.39 -12.66
C GLY A 4 -5.99 13.90 -12.90
N ARG A 5 -4.77 13.39 -12.68
CA ARG A 5 -4.49 11.94 -12.76
C ARG A 5 -4.80 11.29 -11.42
N LEU A 6 -5.44 10.12 -11.45
CA LEU A 6 -5.56 9.25 -10.29
C LEU A 6 -4.42 8.23 -10.36
N ILE A 7 -3.49 8.30 -9.41
CA ILE A 7 -2.25 7.51 -9.41
C ILE A 7 -2.22 6.66 -8.16
N ALA A 8 -2.02 5.36 -8.32
CA ALA A 8 -1.95 4.43 -7.19
C ALA A 8 -0.59 3.74 -7.13
N MET A 9 -0.07 3.54 -5.92
CA MET A 9 1.17 2.81 -5.63
C MET A 9 1.03 2.05 -4.31
N THR A 10 1.79 0.97 -4.15
CA THR A 10 1.63 0.03 -3.03
C THR A 10 2.99 -0.56 -2.62
N ASP A 11 3.07 -1.11 -1.41
CA ASP A 11 4.16 -1.97 -0.94
C ASP A 11 5.54 -1.32 -1.09
N ILE A 12 5.71 -0.16 -0.44
CA ILE A 12 6.95 0.65 -0.49
C ILE A 12 8.04 0.01 0.39
N HIS A 13 7.66 -0.54 1.54
CA HIS A 13 8.56 -1.28 2.44
C HIS A 13 9.86 -0.55 2.78
N GLY A 14 9.77 0.68 3.30
CA GLY A 14 10.93 1.44 3.77
C GLY A 14 11.93 1.86 2.67
N GLU A 15 11.58 1.70 1.39
CA GLU A 15 12.44 2.00 0.24
C GLU A 15 12.32 3.46 -0.22
N LEU A 16 12.74 4.40 0.63
CA LEU A 16 12.63 5.84 0.38
C LEU A 16 13.24 6.26 -0.98
N ALA A 17 14.41 5.75 -1.33
CA ALA A 17 15.07 6.10 -2.60
C ALA A 17 14.25 5.66 -3.82
N LYS A 18 13.54 4.52 -3.74
CA LYS A 18 12.68 4.05 -4.82
C LYS A 18 11.40 4.88 -4.90
N LEU A 19 10.83 5.25 -3.75
CA LEU A 19 9.70 6.18 -3.67
C LEU A 19 10.04 7.52 -4.32
N ASP A 20 11.16 8.14 -3.95
CA ASP A 20 11.57 9.43 -4.52
C ASP A 20 11.84 9.34 -6.02
N SER A 21 12.49 8.28 -6.49
CA SER A 21 12.71 8.04 -7.93
C SER A 21 11.37 7.95 -8.69
N LEU A 22 10.41 7.20 -8.15
CA LEU A 22 9.09 7.05 -8.74
C LEU A 22 8.31 8.36 -8.76
N LEU A 23 8.27 9.10 -7.65
CA LEU A 23 7.59 10.40 -7.56
C LEU A 23 8.19 11.43 -8.53
N ASN A 24 9.52 11.44 -8.69
CA ASN A 24 10.20 12.30 -9.65
C ASN A 24 9.80 11.97 -11.09
N LYS A 25 9.74 10.68 -11.46
CA LYS A 25 9.30 10.24 -12.79
C LYS A 25 7.84 10.59 -13.07
N LEU A 26 6.98 10.51 -12.04
CA LEU A 26 5.56 10.84 -12.16
C LEU A 26 5.30 12.35 -12.32
N ASN A 27 6.24 13.20 -11.87
CA ASN A 27 6.13 14.66 -11.91
C ASN A 27 4.76 15.14 -11.38
N ILE A 28 4.53 14.90 -10.09
CA ILE A 28 3.23 15.13 -9.43
C ILE A 28 2.84 16.61 -9.49
N THR A 29 1.55 16.84 -9.76
CA THR A 29 0.95 18.18 -9.87
C THR A 29 -0.20 18.34 -8.88
N PRO A 30 -0.61 19.57 -8.55
CA PRO A 30 -1.74 19.80 -7.63
C PRO A 30 -3.09 19.30 -8.13
N ALA A 31 -3.23 18.99 -9.42
CA ALA A 31 -4.44 18.40 -9.97
C ALA A 31 -4.53 16.90 -9.73
N ASP A 32 -3.42 16.23 -9.40
CA ASP A 32 -3.38 14.78 -9.24
C ASP A 32 -4.01 14.32 -7.91
N GLU A 33 -4.35 13.05 -7.84
CA GLU A 33 -4.73 12.34 -6.63
C GLU A 33 -3.86 11.10 -6.48
N LEU A 34 -3.21 10.97 -5.32
CA LEU A 34 -2.38 9.82 -4.97
C LEU A 34 -3.13 8.87 -4.05
N VAL A 35 -3.07 7.57 -4.36
CA VAL A 35 -3.55 6.49 -3.50
C VAL A 35 -2.35 5.62 -3.12
N PHE A 36 -1.93 5.74 -1.87
CA PHE A 36 -0.93 4.88 -1.26
C PHE A 36 -1.65 3.69 -0.62
N MET A 37 -1.29 2.47 -1.01
CA MET A 37 -2.14 1.29 -0.78
C MET A 37 -1.65 0.35 0.33
N GLY A 38 -0.87 0.87 1.27
CA GLY A 38 -0.34 0.11 2.42
C GLY A 38 1.06 -0.46 2.19
N ASP A 39 1.57 -1.10 3.24
CA ASP A 39 2.89 -1.71 3.33
C ASP A 39 4.01 -0.69 3.08
N TYR A 40 3.96 0.39 3.87
CA TYR A 40 4.92 1.48 3.88
C TYR A 40 6.18 1.12 4.66
N ILE A 41 6.01 0.32 5.71
CA ILE A 41 7.06 -0.03 6.66
C ILE A 41 7.63 -1.43 6.41
N ASP A 42 8.70 -1.72 7.14
CA ASP A 42 9.47 -2.96 7.21
C ASP A 42 10.27 -3.30 5.95
N ARG A 43 11.20 -4.26 6.10
CA ARG A 43 12.14 -4.76 5.08
C ARG A 43 13.21 -3.75 4.65
N GLY A 44 12.82 -2.62 4.06
CA GLY A 44 13.74 -1.59 3.59
C GLY A 44 14.31 -0.74 4.72
N PRO A 45 15.35 0.05 4.43
CA PRO A 45 16.18 0.68 5.46
C PRO A 45 15.55 1.91 6.14
N ASP A 46 14.54 2.55 5.54
CA ASP A 46 14.06 3.86 6.00
C ASP A 46 12.53 3.99 6.01
N SER A 47 11.87 3.18 6.83
CA SER A 47 10.41 3.26 7.07
C SER A 47 9.97 4.64 7.57
N LYS A 48 10.74 5.27 8.46
CA LYS A 48 10.43 6.63 8.96
C LYS A 48 10.47 7.67 7.84
N GLY A 49 11.49 7.62 7.00
CA GLY A 49 11.63 8.50 5.84
C GLY A 49 10.50 8.32 4.83
N VAL A 50 10.10 7.07 4.54
CA VAL A 50 8.94 6.77 3.68
C VAL A 50 7.66 7.41 4.22
N VAL A 51 7.35 7.20 5.50
CA VAL A 51 6.12 7.74 6.11
C VAL A 51 6.12 9.28 6.10
N ASN A 52 7.24 9.91 6.48
CA ASN A 52 7.40 11.37 6.33
C ASN A 52 7.14 11.83 4.90
N ARG A 53 7.70 11.09 3.93
CA ARG A 53 7.64 11.46 2.53
C ARG A 53 6.22 11.39 1.97
N ILE A 54 5.49 10.30 2.22
CA ILE A 54 4.11 10.17 1.74
C ILE A 54 3.18 11.18 2.40
N ILE A 55 3.36 11.49 3.70
CA ILE A 55 2.60 12.54 4.39
C ILE A 55 2.86 13.90 3.72
N SER A 56 4.11 14.25 3.41
CA SER A 56 4.44 15.53 2.76
C SER A 56 3.77 15.73 1.40
N MET A 57 3.31 14.67 0.74
CA MET A 57 2.63 14.78 -0.55
C MET A 57 1.26 15.45 -0.44
N SER A 58 0.63 15.46 0.74
CA SER A 58 -0.64 16.16 0.96
C SER A 58 -0.53 17.68 0.84
N ASP A 59 0.68 18.24 0.96
CA ASP A 59 0.93 19.67 0.74
C ASP A 59 0.89 20.04 -0.76
N ILE A 60 1.00 19.04 -1.64
CA ILE A 60 1.06 19.22 -3.10
C ILE A 60 -0.28 18.88 -3.73
N CYS A 61 -0.85 17.72 -3.39
CA CYS A 61 -2.04 17.18 -4.05
C CYS A 61 -2.88 16.35 -3.08
N LYS A 62 -4.07 15.93 -3.52
CA LYS A 62 -4.92 15.05 -2.71
C LYS A 62 -4.22 13.70 -2.52
N CYS A 63 -4.19 13.22 -1.28
CA CYS A 63 -3.60 11.92 -0.94
C CYS A 63 -4.57 11.08 -0.13
N THR A 64 -4.63 9.80 -0.45
CA THR A 64 -5.39 8.77 0.26
C THR A 64 -4.42 7.67 0.69
N TYR A 65 -4.52 7.24 1.95
CA TYR A 65 -3.61 6.26 2.54
C TYR A 65 -4.39 5.05 3.03
N LEU A 66 -4.08 3.87 2.50
CA LEU A 66 -4.67 2.61 2.93
C LEU A 66 -3.77 1.90 3.93
N LYS A 67 -4.36 0.97 4.68
CA LYS A 67 -3.63 0.13 5.61
C LYS A 67 -3.14 -1.13 4.90
N GLY A 68 -1.85 -1.44 5.05
CA GLY A 68 -1.28 -2.69 4.60
C GLY A 68 -1.24 -3.75 5.70
N SER A 69 -0.82 -4.95 5.31
CA SER A 69 -0.63 -6.06 6.23
C SER A 69 0.42 -5.76 7.30
N HIS A 70 1.46 -5.01 6.96
CA HIS A 70 2.55 -4.62 7.85
C HIS A 70 2.09 -3.59 8.89
N GLU A 71 1.36 -2.55 8.47
CA GLU A 71 0.78 -1.58 9.42
C GLU A 71 -0.27 -2.24 10.32
N TYR A 72 -1.07 -3.16 9.79
CA TYR A 72 -2.03 -3.93 10.58
C TYR A 72 -1.31 -4.78 11.65
N ALA A 73 -0.26 -5.51 11.27
CA ALA A 73 0.54 -6.31 12.20
C ALA A 73 1.19 -5.44 13.28
N TYR A 74 1.75 -4.29 12.91
CA TYR A 74 2.34 -3.34 13.85
C TYR A 74 1.31 -2.84 14.89
N LEU A 75 0.15 -2.38 14.44
CA LEU A 75 -0.90 -1.87 15.33
C LEU A 75 -1.40 -2.96 16.29
N LYS A 76 -1.59 -4.19 15.81
CA LYS A 76 -1.98 -5.33 16.67
C LYS A 76 -0.88 -5.74 17.64
N ALA A 77 0.38 -5.74 17.20
CA ALA A 77 1.52 -5.99 18.07
C ALA A 77 1.59 -4.97 19.24
N ARG A 78 1.32 -3.69 18.94
CA ARG A 78 1.24 -2.62 19.94
C ARG A 78 0.09 -2.84 20.93
N GLU A 79 -1.05 -3.36 20.48
CA GLU A 79 -2.19 -3.73 21.33
C GLU A 79 -1.91 -4.96 22.22
N GLY A 80 -0.76 -5.62 22.07
CA GLY A 80 -0.34 -6.77 22.87
C GLY A 80 -0.69 -8.13 22.24
N ASP A 81 -1.07 -8.18 20.96
CA ASP A 81 -1.29 -9.43 20.26
C ASP A 81 0.05 -10.10 19.90
N GLU A 82 0.35 -11.23 20.55
CA GLU A 82 1.61 -11.95 20.39
C GLU A 82 1.78 -12.59 19.00
N TYR A 83 0.70 -12.95 18.32
CA TYR A 83 0.79 -13.49 16.95
C TYR A 83 1.20 -12.38 15.97
N TYR A 84 0.57 -11.23 16.03
CA TYR A 84 0.94 -10.11 15.15
C TYR A 84 2.28 -9.48 15.53
N LYS A 85 2.67 -9.52 16.80
CA LYS A 85 4.03 -9.17 17.23
C LYS A 85 5.06 -10.10 16.62
N TYR A 86 4.82 -11.41 16.63
CA TYR A 86 5.67 -12.37 15.93
C TYR A 86 5.74 -12.03 14.43
N LEU A 87 4.62 -11.74 13.77
CA LEU A 87 4.60 -11.37 12.35
C LEU A 87 5.40 -10.10 12.08
N PHE A 88 5.18 -9.02 12.82
CA PHE A 88 5.92 -7.75 12.68
C PHE A 88 7.44 -7.96 12.66
N TRP A 89 7.97 -8.71 13.62
CA TRP A 89 9.41 -8.99 13.66
C TRP A 89 9.90 -9.82 12.47
N ASN A 90 9.11 -10.81 12.02
CA ASN A 90 9.46 -11.66 10.87
C ASN A 90 9.26 -10.98 9.51
N TYR A 91 8.48 -9.90 9.48
CA TYR A 91 8.23 -9.08 8.29
C TYR A 91 9.34 -8.07 7.99
N GLY A 92 10.33 -7.93 8.88
CA GLY A 92 11.38 -6.92 8.78
C GLY A 92 11.11 -5.69 9.66
N GLY A 93 10.37 -5.88 10.77
CA GLY A 93 10.12 -4.82 11.75
C GLY A 93 11.37 -4.28 12.43
N VAL A 94 12.48 -5.02 12.41
CA VAL A 94 13.79 -4.56 12.93
C VAL A 94 14.24 -3.28 12.23
N GLN A 95 14.18 -3.25 10.89
CA GLN A 95 14.58 -2.08 10.11
C GLN A 95 13.67 -0.87 10.39
N THR A 96 12.37 -1.11 10.56
CA THR A 96 11.43 -0.07 10.99
C THR A 96 11.84 0.48 12.35
N VAL A 97 12.06 -0.37 13.35
CA VAL A 97 12.47 0.04 14.70
C VAL A 97 13.78 0.82 14.67
N GLU A 98 14.77 0.38 13.90
CA GLU A 98 16.04 1.11 13.72
C GLU A 98 15.82 2.51 13.12
N SER A 99 14.99 2.64 12.07
CA SER A 99 14.68 3.94 11.45
C SER A 99 13.95 4.91 12.38
N TYR A 100 13.17 4.40 13.34
CA TYR A 100 12.48 5.21 14.36
C TYR A 100 13.27 5.36 15.67
N GLY A 101 14.33 4.58 15.87
CA GLY A 101 15.17 4.52 17.07
C GLY A 101 14.62 3.64 18.20
N SER A 102 13.31 3.35 18.23
CA SER A 102 12.69 2.36 19.12
C SER A 102 11.31 1.94 18.60
N PHE A 103 10.76 0.85 19.15
CA PHE A 103 9.42 0.38 18.82
C PHE A 103 8.33 1.38 19.25
N GLU A 104 8.50 1.99 20.42
CA GLU A 104 7.58 3.00 20.97
C GLU A 104 7.59 4.27 20.12
N ASN A 105 8.75 4.64 19.56
CA ASN A 105 8.87 5.82 18.72
C ASN A 105 8.09 5.73 17.41
N ILE A 106 7.79 4.54 16.91
CA ILE A 106 6.92 4.37 15.73
C ILE A 106 5.55 5.04 16.00
N TYR A 107 4.97 4.78 17.18
CA TYR A 107 3.69 5.36 17.56
C TYR A 107 3.83 6.81 18.03
N ASN A 108 4.88 7.13 18.80
CA ASN A 108 5.06 8.51 19.30
C ASN A 108 5.25 9.52 18.17
N VAL A 109 5.81 9.10 17.03
CA VAL A 109 6.08 9.97 15.89
C VAL A 109 4.92 9.95 14.87
N HIS A 110 4.39 8.78 14.52
CA HIS A 110 3.40 8.63 13.44
C HIS A 110 2.13 7.85 13.83
N GLY A 111 1.84 7.71 15.12
CA GLY A 111 0.67 6.95 15.62
C GLY A 111 -0.65 7.43 15.02
N GLU A 112 -0.89 8.74 15.00
CA GLU A 112 -2.10 9.32 14.41
C GLU A 112 -2.22 9.00 12.91
N PHE A 113 -1.11 9.02 12.18
CA PHE A 113 -1.11 8.64 10.76
C PHE A 113 -1.53 7.18 10.59
N PHE A 114 -0.93 6.25 11.34
CA PHE A 114 -1.25 4.83 11.24
C PHE A 114 -2.70 4.52 11.63
N GLU A 115 -3.24 5.21 12.63
CA GLU A 115 -4.66 5.07 13.04
C GLU A 115 -5.63 5.65 12.01
N SER A 116 -5.20 6.63 11.19
CA SER A 116 -6.01 7.23 10.14
C SER A 116 -6.14 6.38 8.85
N LEU A 117 -5.33 5.32 8.71
CA LEU A 117 -5.27 4.53 7.48
C LEU A 117 -6.59 3.82 7.17
N LEU A 118 -7.09 4.01 5.95
CA LEU A 118 -8.35 3.43 5.50
C LEU A 118 -8.20 1.94 5.15
N PRO A 119 -9.25 1.12 5.35
CA PRO A 119 -9.24 -0.28 4.91
C PRO A 119 -9.26 -0.41 3.37
N TYR A 120 -9.95 0.50 2.70
CA TYR A 120 -10.06 0.59 1.24
C TYR A 120 -10.47 2.01 0.83
N TYR A 121 -10.36 2.32 -0.46
CA TYR A 121 -10.83 3.56 -1.06
C TYR A 121 -11.55 3.28 -2.38
N GLU A 122 -12.61 4.03 -2.69
CA GLU A 122 -13.33 3.85 -3.94
C GLU A 122 -13.68 5.15 -4.65
N THR A 123 -13.76 5.05 -5.96
CA THR A 123 -14.27 6.07 -6.89
C THR A 123 -15.44 5.47 -7.67
N ASP A 124 -16.00 6.20 -8.64
CA ASP A 124 -17.03 5.67 -9.52
C ASP A 124 -16.54 4.46 -10.36
N LYS A 125 -15.24 4.39 -10.67
CA LYS A 125 -14.66 3.41 -11.61
C LYS A 125 -13.71 2.40 -10.97
N TYR A 126 -13.06 2.77 -9.88
CA TYR A 126 -11.99 1.99 -9.25
C TYR A 126 -12.27 1.72 -7.78
N PHE A 127 -11.81 0.56 -7.32
CA PHE A 127 -11.82 0.16 -5.92
C PHE A 127 -10.37 -0.20 -5.54
N PHE A 128 -9.80 0.48 -4.57
CA PHE A 128 -8.43 0.31 -4.11
C PHE A 128 -8.43 -0.40 -2.77
N ILE A 129 -7.67 -1.49 -2.67
CA ILE A 129 -7.55 -2.30 -1.46
C ILE A 129 -6.15 -2.89 -1.41
N HIS A 130 -5.60 -3.11 -0.21
CA HIS A 130 -4.23 -3.62 -0.10
C HIS A 130 -4.09 -5.04 -0.68
N ALA A 131 -4.85 -6.02 -0.18
CA ALA A 131 -4.75 -7.41 -0.63
C ALA A 131 -5.93 -7.83 -1.53
N GLY A 132 -7.17 -7.72 -1.04
CA GLY A 132 -8.33 -8.12 -1.84
C GLY A 132 -9.59 -8.39 -1.03
N LEU A 133 -10.53 -9.11 -1.65
CA LEU A 133 -11.85 -9.44 -1.08
C LEU A 133 -12.12 -10.93 -1.22
N ARG A 134 -12.82 -11.54 -0.25
CA ARG A 134 -13.32 -12.91 -0.39
C ARG A 134 -14.33 -12.98 -1.54
N PRO A 135 -14.09 -13.78 -2.60
CA PRO A 135 -15.03 -13.91 -3.70
C PRO A 135 -16.39 -14.46 -3.26
N GLY A 136 -17.47 -13.95 -3.85
CA GLY A 136 -18.84 -14.37 -3.54
C GLY A 136 -19.41 -13.80 -2.23
N ILE A 137 -18.61 -13.09 -1.44
CA ILE A 137 -19.08 -12.42 -0.21
C ILE A 137 -19.35 -10.93 -0.51
N PRO A 138 -20.53 -10.40 -0.18
CA PRO A 138 -20.83 -8.97 -0.28
C PRO A 138 -19.86 -8.11 0.55
N LEU A 139 -19.57 -6.89 0.11
CA LEU A 139 -18.57 -6.00 0.74
C LEU A 139 -18.85 -5.78 2.23
N GLU A 140 -20.12 -5.61 2.61
CA GLU A 140 -20.58 -5.39 3.99
C GLU A 140 -20.49 -6.62 4.90
N LYS A 141 -20.16 -7.79 4.34
CA LYS A 141 -20.00 -9.07 5.05
C LYS A 141 -18.58 -9.62 4.96
N GLN A 142 -17.65 -8.86 4.39
CA GLN A 142 -16.25 -9.25 4.33
C GLN A 142 -15.63 -9.29 5.72
N ASP A 143 -14.69 -10.20 5.91
CA ASP A 143 -13.78 -10.13 7.05
C ASP A 143 -12.69 -9.10 6.74
N GLU A 144 -12.49 -8.13 7.61
CA GLU A 144 -11.49 -7.08 7.40
C GLU A 144 -10.07 -7.65 7.31
N VAL A 145 -9.79 -8.80 7.96
CA VAL A 145 -8.47 -9.45 7.86
C VAL A 145 -8.15 -9.82 6.41
N ASP A 146 -9.15 -10.20 5.61
CA ASP A 146 -8.96 -10.49 4.18
C ASP A 146 -8.52 -9.26 3.39
N PHE A 147 -8.89 -8.05 3.81
CA PHE A 147 -8.45 -6.81 3.13
C PHE A 147 -6.94 -6.65 3.14
N TYR A 148 -6.28 -7.24 4.13
CA TYR A 148 -4.84 -7.14 4.35
C TYR A 148 -4.08 -8.41 3.99
N TYR A 149 -4.71 -9.60 4.03
CA TYR A 149 -3.99 -10.87 3.97
C TYR A 149 -4.46 -11.87 2.90
N ILE A 150 -5.58 -11.63 2.20
CA ILE A 150 -6.04 -12.58 1.18
C ILE A 150 -5.05 -12.67 0.02
N ARG A 151 -4.90 -13.87 -0.55
CA ARG A 151 -3.97 -14.13 -1.67
C ARG A 151 -4.66 -14.85 -2.82
N GLY A 152 -4.36 -16.13 -2.99
CA GLY A 152 -4.75 -16.91 -4.17
C GLY A 152 -6.26 -16.96 -4.39
N GLU A 153 -7.06 -17.04 -3.34
CA GLU A 153 -8.52 -17.09 -3.47
C GLU A 153 -9.06 -15.85 -4.15
N PHE A 154 -8.56 -14.66 -3.82
CA PHE A 154 -8.94 -13.45 -4.53
C PHE A 154 -8.35 -13.42 -5.95
N ILE A 155 -7.05 -13.66 -6.08
CA ILE A 155 -6.31 -13.51 -7.35
C ILE A 155 -6.83 -14.44 -8.46
N TYR A 156 -7.22 -15.66 -8.10
CA TYR A 156 -7.61 -16.70 -9.06
C TYR A 156 -9.12 -16.80 -9.31
N HIS A 157 -9.94 -15.95 -8.68
CA HIS A 157 -11.39 -15.92 -8.90
C HIS A 157 -11.86 -14.52 -9.34
N LYS A 158 -12.97 -14.46 -10.07
CA LYS A 158 -13.61 -13.18 -10.38
C LYS A 158 -14.34 -12.63 -9.15
N HIS A 159 -14.31 -11.32 -8.97
CA HIS A 159 -15.19 -10.63 -8.02
C HIS A 159 -16.44 -10.06 -8.70
N ASN A 160 -17.43 -9.68 -7.88
CA ASN A 160 -18.72 -9.18 -8.37
C ASN A 160 -18.90 -7.65 -8.25
N LEU A 161 -17.88 -6.92 -7.77
CA LEU A 161 -17.95 -5.45 -7.72
C LEU A 161 -18.04 -4.86 -9.14
N PRO A 162 -18.87 -3.82 -9.37
CA PRO A 162 -19.01 -3.15 -10.67
C PRO A 162 -17.84 -2.20 -11.00
N LYS A 163 -16.71 -2.34 -10.31
CA LYS A 163 -15.54 -1.46 -10.37
C LYS A 163 -14.30 -2.29 -10.62
N LYS A 164 -13.30 -1.71 -11.28
CA LYS A 164 -11.99 -2.33 -11.42
C LYS A 164 -11.26 -2.30 -10.07
N ILE A 165 -10.82 -3.43 -9.56
CA ILE A 165 -10.01 -3.46 -8.33
C ILE A 165 -8.52 -3.22 -8.65
N ILE A 166 -7.87 -2.33 -7.91
CA ILE A 166 -6.42 -2.19 -7.87
C ILE A 166 -5.95 -2.72 -6.51
N PHE A 167 -4.91 -3.57 -6.51
CA PHE A 167 -4.38 -4.20 -5.29
C PHE A 167 -2.86 -4.45 -5.32
N GLY A 168 -2.30 -4.88 -4.19
CA GLY A 168 -0.89 -5.22 -3.95
C GLY A 168 -0.74 -6.53 -3.14
N HIS A 169 0.15 -6.54 -2.14
CA HIS A 169 0.38 -7.63 -1.16
C HIS A 169 0.96 -8.96 -1.67
N THR A 170 0.44 -9.45 -2.80
CA THR A 170 0.98 -10.62 -3.50
C THR A 170 1.73 -10.14 -4.72
N GLU A 171 3.05 -10.24 -4.64
CA GLU A 171 3.92 -9.67 -5.63
C GLU A 171 4.04 -10.53 -6.89
N PHE A 172 4.29 -9.86 -8.03
CA PHE A 172 4.56 -10.48 -9.33
C PHE A 172 5.76 -9.81 -9.99
N ASP A 173 6.47 -10.50 -10.89
CA ASP A 173 7.61 -9.91 -11.64
C ASP A 173 7.23 -8.67 -12.45
N LYS A 174 5.95 -8.54 -12.80
CA LYS A 174 5.34 -7.41 -13.50
C LYS A 174 3.89 -7.26 -13.04
N PRO A 175 3.27 -6.09 -13.23
CA PRO A 175 1.86 -5.91 -12.89
C PRO A 175 0.97 -7.00 -13.50
N LEU A 176 0.16 -7.64 -12.66
CA LEU A 176 -0.83 -8.62 -13.09
C LEU A 176 -2.09 -7.88 -13.55
N VAL A 177 -2.40 -7.94 -14.83
CA VAL A 177 -3.57 -7.26 -15.40
C VAL A 177 -4.65 -8.28 -15.75
N GLN A 178 -5.80 -8.20 -15.09
CA GLN A 178 -6.99 -9.00 -15.37
C GLN A 178 -8.18 -8.11 -15.75
N GLU A 179 -9.27 -8.75 -16.21
CA GLU A 179 -10.50 -8.07 -16.64
C GLU A 179 -11.22 -7.35 -15.50
N ASP A 180 -11.12 -7.84 -14.27
CA ASP A 180 -11.81 -7.31 -13.09
C ASP A 180 -10.84 -6.61 -12.12
N LYS A 181 -9.56 -7.00 -12.12
CA LYS A 181 -8.55 -6.47 -11.19
C LYS A 181 -7.15 -6.29 -11.77
N ILE A 182 -6.32 -5.50 -11.09
CA ILE A 182 -4.92 -5.25 -11.43
C ILE A 182 -4.07 -5.29 -10.16
N CYS A 183 -3.06 -6.17 -10.10
CA CYS A 183 -2.02 -6.12 -9.07
C CYS A 183 -0.89 -5.19 -9.53
N ILE A 184 -0.45 -4.28 -8.66
CA ILE A 184 0.69 -3.39 -8.91
C ILE A 184 1.87 -3.63 -7.96
N ASP A 185 1.79 -4.61 -7.07
CA ASP A 185 2.94 -5.02 -6.26
C ASP A 185 3.93 -5.82 -7.12
N THR A 186 5.11 -5.24 -7.32
CA THR A 186 6.23 -5.83 -8.06
C THR A 186 7.40 -6.27 -7.17
N GLY A 187 7.16 -6.42 -5.87
CA GLY A 187 8.09 -6.99 -4.91
C GLY A 187 9.11 -6.02 -4.31
N CYS A 188 8.82 -4.70 -4.33
CA CYS A 188 9.67 -3.68 -3.73
C CYS A 188 9.95 -3.99 -2.25
N GLY A 189 11.18 -3.77 -1.79
CA GLY A 189 11.65 -4.14 -0.44
C GLY A 189 11.80 -5.64 -0.17
N LYS A 190 11.11 -6.52 -0.91
CA LYS A 190 11.21 -7.98 -0.77
C LYS A 190 12.37 -8.57 -1.57
N TYR A 191 12.54 -8.12 -2.82
CA TYR A 191 13.61 -8.59 -3.70
C TYR A 191 14.59 -7.46 -4.01
N LYS A 192 15.89 -7.78 -3.97
CA LYS A 192 16.99 -6.80 -4.11
C LYS A 192 16.85 -5.87 -5.31
N ASN A 193 16.40 -6.38 -6.46
CA ASN A 193 16.31 -5.64 -7.72
C ASN A 193 14.86 -5.30 -8.11
N ALA A 194 13.88 -5.57 -7.24
CA ALA A 194 12.50 -5.23 -7.53
C ALA A 194 12.28 -3.71 -7.45
N VAL A 195 11.46 -3.22 -8.37
CA VAL A 195 11.08 -1.82 -8.49
C VAL A 195 9.81 -1.53 -7.70
N LEU A 196 9.63 -0.28 -7.28
CA LEU A 196 8.33 0.22 -6.86
C LEU A 196 7.52 0.59 -8.09
N THR A 197 6.25 0.21 -8.13
CA THR A 197 5.37 0.45 -9.29
C THR A 197 4.18 1.33 -8.92
N ALA A 198 3.91 2.32 -9.76
CA ALA A 198 2.65 3.05 -9.77
C ALA A 198 1.86 2.76 -11.04
N ILE A 199 0.53 2.89 -10.96
CA ILE A 199 -0.37 2.92 -12.11
C ILE A 199 -1.03 4.30 -12.23
N ILE A 200 -1.07 4.85 -13.45
CA ILE A 200 -1.95 5.98 -13.79
C ILE A 200 -3.30 5.40 -14.24
N CYS A 201 -4.32 5.55 -13.40
CA CYS A 201 -5.63 4.99 -13.64
C CYS A 201 -6.27 5.61 -14.89
N GLY A 202 -6.78 4.75 -15.79
CA GLY A 202 -7.40 5.16 -17.05
C GLY A 202 -6.48 5.19 -18.26
N SER A 203 -5.14 5.27 -18.08
CA SER A 203 -4.17 5.22 -19.19
C SER A 203 -3.55 3.84 -19.42
N LYS A 204 -3.73 2.88 -18.50
CA LYS A 204 -3.03 1.58 -18.45
C LYS A 204 -1.50 1.72 -18.42
N GLU A 205 -1.00 2.86 -17.98
CA GLU A 205 0.43 3.15 -17.89
C GLU A 205 0.95 2.77 -16.50
N PHE A 206 2.06 2.03 -16.48
CA PHE A 206 2.79 1.67 -15.27
C PHE A 206 4.12 2.40 -15.25
N ILE A 207 4.43 3.06 -14.13
CA ILE A 207 5.68 3.78 -13.91
C ILE A 207 6.45 3.06 -12.82
N HIS A 208 7.75 2.88 -13.04
CA HIS A 208 8.63 2.15 -12.12
C HIS A 208 9.72 3.07 -11.58
N SER A 209 10.09 2.89 -10.31
CA SER A 209 11.23 3.56 -9.66
C SER A 209 12.53 3.38 -10.42
#